data_AF-A0A3D1H8P3-F1
#
_entry.id   AF-A0A3D1H8P3-F1
#
_cell.length_a   1.000
_cell.length_b   1.000
_cell.length_c   1.000
_cell.angle_alpha   90.00
_cell.angle_beta   90.00
_cell.angle_gamma   90.00
#
_symmetry.space_group_name_H-M   'P 1'
#
loop_
_entity.id
_entity.type
_entity.pdbx_description
1 polymer ?
#
loop_
_entity_poly.entity_id
_entity_poly.type
_entity_poly.pdbx_seq_one_letter_code
_entity_poly.pdbx_strand_id
1 'polypeptide(L)' 'MHNFWTFYIQYQKSSNFTANLKVEEKLKLSVLKETDAGETRVAIVPKSISKLMSLGFEVMVETNAGVSAA' A
#
# COMPACT_ATOMS: atom_id res chain seq x y z
N MET A 1 -48.20 -24.26 7.40
CA MET A 1 -46.81 -24.49 6.95
C MET A 1 -46.45 -23.50 5.82
N HIS A 2 -46.51 -22.18 6.05
CA HIS A 2 -46.35 -21.16 4.99
C HIS A 2 -45.21 -20.14 5.27
N ASN A 3 -44.43 -20.34 6.34
CA ASN A 3 -43.57 -19.28 6.89
C ASN A 3 -42.07 -19.52 6.67
N PHE A 4 -41.68 -20.70 6.13
CA PHE A 4 -40.27 -21.03 5.90
C PHE A 4 -39.73 -20.43 4.60
N TRP A 5 -40.55 -20.32 3.56
CA TRP A 5 -40.12 -19.79 2.27
C TRP A 5 -39.96 -18.25 2.30
N THR A 6 -40.81 -17.55 3.03
CA THR A 6 -40.75 -16.08 3.16
C THR A 6 -39.48 -15.60 3.86
N PHE A 7 -39.00 -16.37 4.85
CA PHE A 7 -37.78 -16.04 5.58
C PHE A 7 -36.52 -16.15 4.71
N TYR A 8 -36.49 -17.14 3.80
CA TYR A 8 -35.34 -17.35 2.90
C TYR A 8 -35.20 -16.23 1.85
N ILE A 9 -36.34 -15.68 1.38
CA ILE A 9 -36.34 -14.57 0.40
C ILE A 9 -35.88 -13.26 1.05
N GLN A 10 -36.25 -13.00 2.31
CA GLN A 10 -35.82 -11.79 3.02
C GLN A 10 -34.29 -11.76 3.26
N TYR A 11 -33.68 -12.92 3.53
CA TYR A 11 -32.24 -13.04 3.79
C TYR A 11 -31.37 -12.61 2.59
N GLN A 12 -31.85 -12.83 1.36
CA GLN A 12 -31.10 -12.48 0.14
C GLN A 12 -31.15 -10.98 -0.22
N LYS A 13 -32.03 -10.18 0.41
CA LYS A 13 -32.24 -8.77 0.03
C LYS A 13 -31.48 -7.76 0.89
N SER A 14 -30.79 -8.21 1.95
CA SER A 14 -30.13 -7.34 2.95
C SER A 14 -28.60 -7.42 2.91
N SER A 15 -28.00 -7.53 1.72
CA SER A 15 -26.54 -7.55 1.55
C SER A 15 -26.02 -6.44 0.62
N ASN A 16 -26.83 -5.40 0.37
CA ASN A 16 -26.35 -4.18 -0.30
C ASN A 16 -25.72 -3.23 0.73
N PHE A 17 -24.71 -3.70 1.47
CA PHE A 17 -23.80 -2.82 2.19
C PHE A 17 -22.65 -2.47 1.24
N THR A 18 -22.89 -1.51 0.35
CA THR A 18 -21.82 -0.89 -0.44
C THR A 18 -21.02 0.02 0.48
N ALA A 19 -20.07 -0.57 1.21
CA ALA A 19 -18.97 0.20 1.76
C ALA A 19 -18.22 0.79 0.56
N ASN A 20 -18.34 2.10 0.35
CA ASN A 20 -17.45 2.86 -0.52
C ASN A 20 -16.06 2.92 0.14
N LEU A 21 -15.41 1.76 0.27
CA LEU A 21 -14.04 1.69 0.70
C LEU A 21 -13.22 2.09 -0.54
N LYS A 22 -12.79 3.35 -0.59
CA LYS A 22 -11.74 3.76 -1.52
C LYS A 22 -10.48 3.01 -1.10
N VAL A 23 -10.27 1.83 -1.66
CA VAL A 23 -8.97 1.17 -1.63
C VAL A 23 -8.09 1.98 -2.57
N GLU A 24 -7.47 3.06 -2.06
CA GLU A 24 -6.35 3.67 -2.75
C GLU A 24 -5.18 2.68 -2.65
N GLU A 25 -5.15 1.74 -3.58
CA GLU A 25 -4.05 0.80 -3.71
C GLU A 25 -2.82 1.57 -4.24
N LYS A 26 -2.07 2.16 -3.30
CA LYS A 26 -0.80 2.81 -3.61
C LYS A 26 0.29 1.75 -3.61
N LEU A 27 1.00 1.65 -4.73
CA LEU A 27 2.16 0.77 -4.84
C LEU A 27 3.26 1.26 -3.87
N LYS A 28 3.77 0.33 -3.06
CA LYS A 28 4.77 0.60 -2.03
C LYS A 28 6.17 0.36 -2.55
N LEU A 29 7.06 1.32 -2.34
CA LEU A 29 8.47 1.25 -2.71
C LEU A 29 9.32 1.39 -1.45
N SER A 30 10.14 0.38 -1.16
CA SER A 30 11.04 0.38 -0.01
C SER A 30 12.49 0.57 -0.45
N VAL A 31 13.17 1.53 0.16
CA VAL A 31 14.61 1.78 -0.01
C VAL A 31 15.34 1.13 1.16
N LEU A 32 16.00 0.01 0.89
CA LEU A 32 16.76 -0.75 1.88
C LEU A 32 18.18 -0.20 2.02
N LYS A 33 18.79 -0.47 3.16
CA LYS A 33 20.20 -0.20 3.39
C LYS A 33 21.05 -1.28 2.72
N GLU A 34 22.03 -0.86 1.93
CA GLU A 34 23.04 -1.76 1.38
C GLU A 34 23.89 -2.37 2.50
N THR A 35 24.12 -3.68 2.44
CA THR A 35 24.84 -4.44 3.48
C THR A 35 26.28 -4.77 3.11
N ASP A 36 26.65 -4.58 1.85
CA ASP A 36 27.95 -4.95 1.33
C ASP A 36 29.04 -4.04 1.90
N ALA A 37 30.16 -4.65 2.29
CA ALA A 37 31.28 -3.93 2.90
C ALA A 37 31.88 -2.94 1.89
N GLY A 38 31.73 -1.65 2.16
CA GLY A 38 32.24 -0.57 1.31
C GLY A 38 31.28 -0.11 0.21
N GLU A 39 30.07 -0.67 0.12
CA GLU A 39 29.03 -0.14 -0.77
C GLU A 39 28.45 1.15 -0.19
N THR A 40 28.51 2.21 -0.97
CA THR A 40 28.06 3.56 -0.59
C THR A 40 26.82 3.99 -1.35
N ARG A 41 26.43 3.30 -2.42
CA ARG A 41 25.27 3.69 -3.22
C ARG A 41 23.98 3.51 -2.42
N VAL A 42 22.98 4.27 -2.84
CA VAL A 42 21.60 4.15 -2.37
C VAL A 42 20.70 4.02 -3.59
N ALA A 43 19.69 3.15 -3.51
CA ALA A 43 18.79 2.88 -4.64
C ALA A 43 18.03 4.13 -5.12
N ILE A 44 17.71 5.06 -4.23
CA ILE A 44 16.96 6.29 -4.53
C ILE A 44 17.53 7.48 -3.76
N VAL A 45 17.85 8.56 -4.47
CA VAL A 45 18.26 9.83 -3.88
C VAL A 45 17.04 10.65 -3.41
N PRO A 46 17.15 11.47 -2.34
CA PRO A 46 16.02 12.22 -1.78
C PRO A 46 15.25 13.08 -2.79
N LYS A 47 15.96 13.67 -3.77
CA LYS A 47 15.35 14.49 -4.84
C LYS A 47 14.36 13.69 -5.71
N SER A 48 14.60 12.40 -5.91
CA SER A 48 13.74 11.52 -6.72
C SER A 48 12.52 11.01 -5.94
N ILE A 49 12.59 10.97 -4.61
CA ILE A 49 11.48 10.52 -3.74
C ILE A 49 10.25 11.41 -3.93
N SER A 50 10.44 12.73 -3.97
CA SER A 50 9.33 13.67 -4.19
C SER A 50 8.58 13.40 -5.50
N LYS A 51 9.31 13.05 -6.57
CA LYS A 51 8.71 12.71 -7.86
C LYS A 51 7.92 11.40 -7.81
N LEU A 52 8.43 10.39 -7.09
CA LEU A 52 7.73 9.12 -6.90
C LEU A 52 6.46 9.28 -6.06
N MET A 53 6.50 10.09 -5.01
CA MET A 53 5.32 10.40 -4.21
C MET A 53 4.25 11.14 -5.04
N SER A 54 4.66 12.10 -5.89
CA SER A 54 3.73 12.77 -6.81
C SER A 54 3.10 11.85 -7.85
N LEU A 55 3.77 10.76 -8.20
CA LEU A 55 3.24 9.72 -9.11
C LEU A 55 2.27 8.75 -8.41
N GLY A 56 2.07 8.88 -7.10
CA GLY A 56 1.14 8.06 -6.32
C GLY A 56 1.77 6.86 -5.62
N PHE A 57 3.11 6.77 -5.59
CA PHE A 57 3.81 5.73 -4.84
C PHE A 57 3.93 6.09 -3.36
N GLU A 58 3.79 5.09 -2.50
CA GLU A 58 4.12 5.19 -1.08
C GLU A 58 5.59 4.77 -0.91
N VAL A 59 6.46 5.72 -0.52
CA VAL A 59 7.90 5.46 -0.39
C VAL A 59 8.27 5.29 1.09
N MET A 60 8.90 4.17 1.42
CA MET A 60 9.45 3.88 2.74
C MET A 60 10.98 3.79 2.65
N VAL A 61 11.69 4.40 3.59
CA VAL A 61 13.16 4.40 3.61
C VAL A 61 13.63 3.75 4.91
N GLU A 62 14.47 2.73 4.80
CA GLU A 62 15.11 2.11 5.95
C GLU A 62 16.04 3.11 6.65
N THR A 63 16.05 3.08 7.98
CA THR A 63 16.93 3.95 8.76
C THR A 63 18.40 3.70 8.37
N ASN A 64 19.11 4.78 8.05
CA ASN A 64 20.51 4.78 7.59
C ASN A 64 20.77 4.27 6.16
N ALA A 65 19.76 4.06 5.31
CA ALA A 65 19.93 3.58 3.92
C ALA A 65 20.74 4.51 2.99
N GLY A 66 21.02 5.76 3.40
CA GLY A 66 21.78 6.73 2.60
C GLY A 66 22.87 7.49 3.37
N VAL A 67 23.26 7.03 4.55
CA VAL A 67 24.27 7.73 5.39
C VAL A 67 25.65 7.72 4.73
N SER A 68 25.98 6.64 4.03
CA SER A 68 27.26 6.47 3.34
C SER A 68 27.22 6.92 1.89
N ALA A 69 26.10 7.46 1.40
CA ALA A 69 25.95 7.90 0.01
C ALA A 69 26.78 9.15 -0.29
N ALA A 70 27.57 9.07 -1.36
CA ALA A 70 28.44 10.11 -1.88
C ALA A 70 27.93 10.69 -3.21
#